data_AF-A0A081D784-F1
#
_entry.id   AF-A0A081D784-F1
#
_cell.length_a   1.000
_cell.length_b   1.000
_cell.length_c   1.000
_cell.angle_alpha   90.00
_cell.angle_beta   90.00
_cell.angle_gamma   90.00
#
_symmetry.space_group_name_H-M   'P 1'
#
loop_
_entity.id
_entity.type
_entity.pdbx_description
1 polymer ?
#
loop_
_entity_poly.entity_id
_entity_poly.type
_entity_poly.pdbx_seq_one_letter_code
_entity_poly.pdbx_strand_id
1 'polypeptide(L)'
;MAGESDVLWPGKPLYYAKTSGTTSGAKYIPITKESMPEHVNAARNAILSYIHETGKAAFVDHKMIFLQGSPEMEDKNGVQLGRLSGIVAHYVPGYLQKNRLLPGKLTVLKIGKLR
;
A
#
# COMPACT_ATOMS: atom_id res chain seq x y z
N MET A 1 3.56 20.75 5.60
CA MET A 1 4.81 19.99 5.46
C MET A 1 5.58 20.61 4.32
N ALA A 2 6.67 21.33 4.59
CA ALA A 2 7.42 22.07 3.58
C ALA A 2 8.40 21.21 2.76
N GLY A 3 8.45 19.89 2.99
CA GLY A 3 9.29 18.97 2.21
C GLY A 3 10.79 19.09 2.52
N GLU A 4 11.12 19.59 3.72
CA GLU A 4 12.49 19.69 4.25
C GLU A 4 13.09 18.30 4.46
N SER A 5 14.39 18.16 4.17
CA SER A 5 15.12 16.91 4.42
C SER A 5 15.55 16.80 5.88
N ASP A 6 15.81 15.58 6.34
CA ASP A 6 16.52 15.30 7.59
C ASP A 6 15.79 15.75 8.88
N VAL A 7 14.49 16.02 8.81
CA VAL A 7 13.69 16.45 9.98
C VAL A 7 13.34 15.28 10.90
N LEU A 8 12.84 14.18 10.33
CA LEU A 8 12.41 12.98 11.08
C LEU A 8 13.21 11.72 10.70
N TRP A 9 13.80 11.70 9.52
CA TRP A 9 14.55 10.59 8.95
C TRP A 9 15.60 11.16 7.98
N PRO A 10 16.77 10.52 7.82
CA PRO A 10 17.77 10.95 6.84
C PRO A 10 17.18 11.07 5.42
N GLY A 11 17.45 12.19 4.76
CA GLY A 11 16.93 12.53 3.45
C GLY A 11 15.47 12.97 3.45
N LYS A 12 14.80 12.85 2.29
CA LYS A 12 13.37 13.13 2.13
C LYS A 12 12.58 11.82 2.05
N PRO A 13 11.37 11.76 2.64
CA PRO A 13 10.47 10.64 2.43
C PRO A 13 10.20 10.42 0.94
N LEU A 14 10.06 9.15 0.54
CA LEU A 14 9.72 8.79 -0.83
C LEU A 14 8.24 9.09 -1.12
N TYR A 15 7.38 8.87 -0.13
CA TYR A 15 5.96 9.18 -0.18
C TYR A 15 5.45 9.68 1.18
N TYR A 16 4.29 10.32 1.18
CA TYR A 16 3.43 10.42 2.36
C TYR A 16 2.16 9.59 2.19
N ALA A 17 1.98 8.61 3.09
CA ALA A 17 0.75 7.86 3.18
C ALA A 17 -0.33 8.70 3.90
N LYS A 18 -1.42 9.00 3.19
CA LYS A 18 -2.59 9.68 3.72
C LYS A 18 -3.46 8.69 4.51
N THR A 19 -3.75 9.03 5.76
CA THR A 19 -4.64 8.25 6.63
C THR A 19 -5.89 9.05 6.98
N SER A 20 -7.01 8.35 7.18
CA SER A 20 -8.33 8.93 7.46
C SER A 20 -8.51 9.35 8.93
N GLY A 21 -7.44 9.85 9.57
CA GLY A 21 -7.36 10.06 11.03
C GLY A 21 -8.64 10.56 11.70
N THR A 22 -8.89 10.11 12.93
CA THR A 22 -10.10 10.36 13.73
C THR A 22 -10.25 11.78 14.30
N THR A 23 -9.24 12.63 14.10
CA THR A 23 -9.24 14.05 14.47
C THR A 23 -9.38 14.89 13.21
N SER A 24 -9.87 16.13 13.33
CA SER A 24 -10.16 17.07 12.23
C SER A 24 -8.99 17.29 11.25
N GLY A 25 -8.85 16.41 10.26
CA GLY A 25 -7.88 16.55 9.17
C GLY A 25 -7.23 15.23 8.75
N ALA A 26 -6.84 15.15 7.48
CA ALA A 26 -6.04 14.04 6.98
C ALA A 26 -4.66 14.05 7.65
N LYS A 27 -4.23 12.90 8.17
CA LYS A 27 -2.89 12.70 8.71
C LYS A 27 -1.99 12.10 7.64
N TYR A 28 -0.70 12.38 7.73
CA TYR A 28 0.30 11.95 6.75
C TYR A 28 1.42 11.23 7.46
N ILE A 29 1.73 10.02 7.01
CA ILE A 29 2.81 9.19 7.55
C ILE A 29 3.92 9.13 6.49
N PRO A 30 5.16 9.53 6.81
CA PRO A 30 6.27 9.44 5.87
C PRO A 30 6.61 7.98 5.59
N ILE A 31 6.77 7.64 4.30
CA ILE A 31 7.25 6.34 3.83
C ILE A 31 8.63 6.54 3.26
N THR A 32 9.63 5.87 3.83
CA THR A 32 11.02 6.00 3.43
C THR A 32 11.37 4.97 2.35
N LYS A 33 12.54 5.14 1.73
CA LYS A 33 13.03 4.16 0.76
C LYS A 33 13.33 2.83 1.45
N GLU A 34 13.84 2.88 2.67
CA GLU A 34 14.20 1.72 3.49
C GLU A 34 12.97 0.96 4.00
N SER A 35 11.86 1.66 4.29
CA SER A 35 10.64 1.00 4.78
C SER A 35 9.85 0.29 3.68
N MET A 36 10.08 0.65 2.41
CA MET A 36 9.25 0.17 1.29
C MET A 36 9.28 -1.36 1.11
N PRO A 37 10.44 -2.04 1.14
CA PRO A 37 10.50 -3.51 1.04
C PRO A 37 9.73 -4.21 2.16
N GLU A 38 9.67 -3.60 3.35
CA GLU A 38 9.05 -4.20 4.52
C GLU A 38 7.54 -4.37 4.41
N HIS A 39 6.86 -3.55 3.60
CA HIS A 39 5.44 -3.75 3.33
C HIS A 39 5.17 -5.08 2.59
N VAL A 40 6.04 -5.46 1.66
CA VAL A 40 5.95 -6.72 0.92
C VAL A 40 6.39 -7.88 1.80
N ASN A 41 7.49 -7.71 2.54
CA ASN A 41 8.00 -8.73 3.47
C ASN A 41 6.98 -9.07 4.55
N ALA A 42 6.36 -8.07 5.18
CA ALA A 42 5.35 -8.26 6.21
C ALA A 42 4.12 -9.01 5.67
N ALA A 43 3.61 -8.62 4.50
CA ALA A 43 2.47 -9.30 3.87
C ALA A 43 2.79 -10.76 3.53
N ARG A 44 3.99 -11.03 2.96
CA ARG A 44 4.46 -12.38 2.66
C ARG A 44 4.58 -13.20 3.94
N ASN A 45 5.24 -12.67 4.95
CA ASN A 45 5.48 -13.37 6.20
C ASN A 45 4.17 -13.67 6.94
N ALA A 46 3.20 -12.75 6.93
CA ALA A 46 1.89 -13.01 7.51
C ALA A 46 1.17 -14.22 6.87
N ILE A 47 1.23 -14.34 5.54
CA ILE A 47 0.69 -15.49 4.81
C ILE A 47 1.44 -16.77 5.19
N LEU A 48 2.77 -16.73 5.20
CA LEU A 48 3.60 -17.90 5.53
C LEU A 48 3.38 -18.35 6.97
N SER A 49 3.29 -17.41 7.92
CA SER A 49 2.97 -17.70 9.33
C SER A 49 1.59 -18.36 9.45
N TYR A 50 0.57 -17.86 8.76
CA TYR A 50 -0.74 -18.51 8.76
C TYR A 50 -0.70 -19.95 8.24
N ILE A 51 0.03 -20.19 7.15
CA ILE A 51 0.20 -21.53 6.58
C ILE A 51 0.94 -22.43 7.58
N HIS A 52 1.99 -21.92 8.21
CA HIS A 52 2.77 -22.65 9.21
C HIS A 52 1.91 -23.08 10.40
N GLU A 53 1.10 -22.16 10.94
CA GLU A 53 0.25 -22.43 12.11
C GLU A 53 -0.94 -23.34 11.80
N THR A 54 -1.53 -23.26 10.59
CA THR A 54 -2.79 -23.95 10.28
C THR A 54 -2.65 -25.16 9.36
N GLY A 55 -1.50 -25.30 8.68
CA GLY A 55 -1.30 -26.28 7.61
C GLY A 55 -2.13 -26.00 6.34
N LYS A 56 -2.94 -24.94 6.30
CA LYS A 56 -3.84 -24.63 5.19
C LYS A 56 -3.10 -23.83 4.13
N ALA A 57 -2.61 -24.49 3.07
CA ALA A 57 -1.93 -23.82 1.97
C ALA A 57 -2.79 -23.66 0.70
N ALA A 58 -3.86 -24.43 0.52
CA ALA A 58 -4.60 -24.52 -0.75
C ALA A 58 -5.08 -23.16 -1.33
N PHE A 59 -5.33 -22.16 -0.47
CA PHE A 59 -5.76 -20.83 -0.91
C PHE A 59 -4.72 -20.09 -1.76
N VAL A 60 -3.43 -20.44 -1.67
CA VAL A 60 -2.35 -19.77 -2.45
C VAL A 60 -2.45 -20.09 -3.94
N ASP A 61 -2.94 -21.28 -4.27
CA ASP A 61 -3.11 -21.77 -5.66
C ASP A 61 -4.42 -21.28 -6.29
N HIS A 62 -5.32 -20.73 -5.49
CA HIS A 62 -6.58 -20.17 -5.96
C HIS A 62 -6.46 -18.71 -6.34
N LYS A 63 -7.43 -18.25 -7.12
CA LYS A 63 -7.52 -16.86 -7.55
C LYS A 63 -7.94 -15.96 -6.39
N MET A 64 -7.23 -14.85 -6.20
CA MET A 64 -7.45 -13.87 -5.15
C MET A 64 -7.98 -12.55 -5.70
N ILE A 65 -8.98 -12.00 -5.02
CA ILE A 65 -9.45 -10.63 -5.21
C ILE A 65 -8.78 -9.77 -4.15
N PHE A 66 -8.02 -8.77 -4.59
CA PHE A 66 -7.48 -7.74 -3.72
C PHE A 66 -8.38 -6.51 -3.81
N LEU A 67 -8.65 -5.83 -2.72
CA LEU A 67 -9.37 -4.55 -2.69
C LEU A 67 -8.41 -3.51 -2.14
N GLN A 68 -7.77 -2.76 -3.02
CA GLN A 68 -6.77 -1.75 -2.67
C GLN A 68 -7.36 -0.34 -2.74
N GLY A 69 -6.73 0.60 -2.02
CA GLY A 69 -7.07 2.01 -2.12
C GLY A 69 -6.74 2.60 -3.48
N SER A 70 -7.26 3.80 -3.76
CA SER A 70 -6.94 4.53 -4.99
C SER A 70 -5.42 4.61 -5.20
N PRO A 71 -4.90 4.29 -6.41
CA PRO A 71 -3.50 4.45 -6.77
C PRO A 71 -3.16 5.89 -7.17
N GLU A 72 -4.13 6.80 -7.15
CA GLU A 72 -3.91 8.21 -7.46
C GLU A 72 -2.95 8.83 -6.45
N MET A 73 -1.97 9.57 -6.98
CA MET A 73 -0.97 10.31 -6.22
C MET A 73 -1.18 11.81 -6.45
N GLU A 74 -1.00 12.60 -5.40
CA GLU A 74 -0.94 14.05 -5.43
C GLU A 74 0.52 14.47 -5.17
N ASP A 75 1.08 15.45 -5.90
CA ASP A 75 2.37 16.01 -5.53
C ASP A 75 2.17 17.16 -4.53
N LYS A 76 2.97 17.19 -3.47
CA LYS A 76 3.06 18.35 -2.57
C LYS A 76 4.49 18.58 -2.18
N ASN A 77 5.03 19.71 -2.61
CA ASN A 77 6.40 20.14 -2.34
C ASN A 77 7.44 19.09 -2.82
N GLY A 78 7.18 18.45 -3.97
CA GLY A 78 8.10 17.50 -4.59
C GLY A 78 8.14 16.11 -3.94
N VAL A 79 7.15 15.79 -3.09
CA VAL A 79 6.95 14.44 -2.54
C VAL A 79 5.53 14.00 -2.87
N GLN A 80 5.40 12.75 -3.32
CA GLN A 80 4.10 12.17 -3.69
C GLN A 80 3.29 11.76 -2.44
N LEU A 81 1.98 12.02 -2.47
CA LEU A 81 1.03 11.69 -1.42
C LEU A 81 -0.05 10.78 -1.98
N GLY A 82 -0.35 9.71 -1.25
CA GLY A 82 -1.34 8.73 -1.69
C GLY A 82 -1.83 7.85 -0.56
N ARG A 83 -2.76 6.94 -0.86
CA ARG A 83 -3.16 5.91 0.10
C ARG A 83 -2.07 4.84 0.15
N LEU A 84 -1.76 4.33 1.35
CA LEU A 84 -0.69 3.34 1.52
C LEU A 84 -0.84 2.13 0.60
N SER A 85 -2.06 1.57 0.49
CA SER A 85 -2.32 0.43 -0.39
C SER A 85 -2.22 0.77 -1.88
N GLY A 86 -2.45 2.02 -2.27
CA GLY A 86 -2.19 2.51 -3.63
C GLY A 86 -0.69 2.65 -3.90
N ILE A 87 0.07 3.20 -2.93
CA ILE A 87 1.53 3.34 -3.01
C ILE A 87 2.20 1.96 -3.15
N VAL A 88 1.90 1.04 -2.22
CA VAL A 88 2.52 -0.29 -2.19
C VAL A 88 2.15 -1.14 -3.40
N ALA A 89 1.00 -0.90 -4.04
CA ALA A 89 0.60 -1.64 -5.25
C ALA A 89 1.61 -1.52 -6.39
N HIS A 90 2.36 -0.41 -6.48
CA HIS A 90 3.43 -0.23 -7.46
C HIS A 90 4.69 -1.08 -7.18
N TYR A 91 4.83 -1.60 -5.97
CA TYR A 91 6.02 -2.32 -5.49
C TYR A 91 5.80 -3.83 -5.34
N VAL A 92 4.60 -4.35 -5.63
CA VAL A 92 4.31 -5.78 -5.53
C VAL A 92 5.06 -6.53 -6.64
N PRO A 93 5.96 -7.48 -6.32
CA PRO A 93 6.67 -8.26 -7.33
C PRO A 93 5.73 -9.05 -8.25
N GLY A 94 6.08 -9.16 -9.54
CA GLY A 94 5.23 -9.81 -10.54
C GLY A 94 4.85 -11.26 -10.22
N TYR A 95 5.69 -12.01 -9.49
CA TYR A 95 5.36 -13.38 -9.07
C TYR A 95 4.19 -13.43 -8.06
N LEU A 96 3.98 -12.38 -7.26
CA LEU A 96 2.82 -12.24 -6.36
C LEU A 96 1.57 -11.71 -7.06
N GLN A 97 1.67 -11.33 -8.33
CA GLN A 97 0.54 -10.83 -9.11
C GLN A 97 -0.17 -11.95 -9.90
N LYS A 98 0.45 -13.13 -10.05
CA LYS A 98 -0.04 -14.20 -10.93
C LYS A 98 -1.42 -14.77 -10.55
N ASN A 99 -1.74 -14.80 -9.27
CA ASN A 99 -3.02 -15.29 -8.76
C ASN A 99 -4.06 -14.17 -8.55
N ARG A 100 -3.77 -12.92 -8.96
CA ARG A 100 -4.72 -11.80 -8.87
C ARG A 100 -5.72 -11.82 -10.02
N LEU A 101 -7.01 -11.78 -9.69
CA LEU A 101 -8.10 -11.81 -10.67
C LEU A 101 -8.23 -10.55 -11.53
N LEU A 102 -7.94 -9.39 -10.95
CA LEU A 102 -8.15 -8.10 -11.61
C LEU A 102 -6.78 -7.44 -11.91
N PRO A 103 -6.49 -7.08 -13.18
CA PRO A 103 -5.34 -6.25 -13.50
C PRO A 103 -5.54 -4.87 -12.87
N GLY A 104 -4.45 -4.28 -12.33
CA GLY A 104 -4.44 -3.19 -11.35
C GLY A 104 -5.17 -1.87 -11.66
N LYS A 105 -5.89 -1.76 -12.79
CA LYS A 105 -6.84 -0.68 -13.08
C LYS A 105 -8.25 -0.92 -12.54
N LEU A 106 -8.69 -2.18 -12.40
CA LEU A 106 -10.09 -2.51 -12.06
C LEU A 106 -10.34 -2.76 -10.56
N THR A 107 -9.34 -2.56 -9.72
CA THR A 107 -9.42 -2.83 -8.28
C THR A 107 -10.07 -1.69 -7.48
N VAL A 108 -10.19 -0.51 -8.08
CA VAL A 108 -10.96 0.58 -7.50
C VAL A 108 -12.43 0.33 -7.80
N LEU A 109 -13.12 -0.36 -6.89
CA LEU A 109 -14.57 -0.25 -6.83
C LEU A 109 -14.85 1.21 -6.40
N LYS A 110 -14.99 2.11 -7.38
CA LYS A 110 -15.63 3.41 -7.12
C LYS A 110 -17.04 3.04 -6.69
N ILE A 111 -17.27 2.94 -5.38
CA ILE A 111 -18.61 3.07 -4.81
C ILE A 111 -18.99 4.52 -5.12
N GLY A 112 -19.48 4.73 -6.35
CA GLY A 112 -20.12 5.95 -6.74
C GLY A 112 -21.25 6.17 -5.74
N LYS A 113 -21.35 7.41 -5.25
CA LYS A 113 -22.53 7.91 -4.54
C LYS A 113 -23.78 7.25 -5.11
N LEU A 114 -24.35 6.31 -4.36
CA LEU A 114 -25.77 6.04 -4.47
C LEU A 114 -26.42 7.39 -4.14
N ARG A 115 -27.02 7.99 -5.16
CA ARG A 115 -27.97 9.07 -4.97
C ARG A 115 -29.14 8.56 -4.14
#